data_AF-A0A6G5A7U6-F1
#
_entry.id   AF-A0A6G5A7U6-F1
#
_cell.length_a   1.000
_cell.length_b   1.000
_cell.length_c   1.000
_cell.angle_alpha   90.00
_cell.angle_beta   90.00
_cell.angle_gamma   90.00
#
_symmetry.space_group_name_H-M   'P 1'
#
loop_
_entity.id
_entity.type
_entity.pdbx_description
1 polymer ?
#
loop_
_entity_poly.entity_id
_entity_poly.type
_entity_poly.pdbx_seq_one_letter_code
_entity_poly.pdbx_strand_id
1 'polypeptide(L)'
;PCLWLLLTLLLTKMAFWVTNHKPGSIVHYPLVLLSGVCRSDCSTASVFVANLSGLCPDHFTPWPTAYGAFKVIVQLVRGRNDLVLKHDRDCQTFTLFFEPVLHNQCKYVRLVYITCSDAPQNGSFQGPEEENCSIESACNRIGLGMQILQMAMTETLAASGIGNKSFCLECTEEGKAVVHVFESELHYGEACAMTSEDI
;
A
#
# COMPACT_ATOMS: atom_id res chain seq x y z
N PRO A 1 -36.48 16.57 13.56
CA PRO A 1 -36.40 17.44 12.36
C PRO A 1 -35.06 18.18 12.20
N CYS A 2 -34.54 18.85 13.25
CA CYS A 2 -33.29 19.63 13.16
C CYS A 2 -32.01 18.79 13.01
N LEU A 3 -31.92 17.60 13.62
CA LEU A 3 -30.72 16.76 13.54
C LEU A 3 -30.51 16.17 12.13
N TRP A 4 -31.59 15.79 11.46
CA TRP A 4 -31.58 15.31 10.08
C TRP A 4 -31.22 16.41 9.09
N LEU A 5 -31.73 17.64 9.30
CA LEU A 5 -31.32 18.81 8.51
C LEU A 5 -29.85 19.16 8.74
N LEU A 6 -29.33 19.11 9.96
CA LEU A 6 -27.91 19.33 10.24
C LEU A 6 -27.02 18.25 9.61
N LEU A 7 -27.44 16.98 9.62
CA LEU A 7 -26.69 15.90 8.98
C LEU A 7 -26.68 16.07 7.46
N THR A 8 -27.81 16.45 6.86
CA THR A 8 -27.88 16.75 5.41
C THR A 8 -27.10 18.02 5.06
N LEU A 9 -27.13 19.07 5.88
CA LEU A 9 -26.33 20.28 5.68
C LEU A 9 -24.82 20.04 5.84
N LEU A 10 -24.40 19.17 6.76
CA LEU A 10 -23.00 18.76 6.91
C LEU A 10 -22.55 17.89 5.73
N LEU A 11 -23.41 16.99 5.24
CA LEU A 11 -23.17 16.20 4.03
C LEU A 11 -23.12 17.07 2.76
N THR A 12 -23.85 18.20 2.72
CA THR A 12 -23.81 19.11 1.55
C THR A 12 -22.51 19.91 1.40
N LYS A 13 -21.59 19.86 2.36
CA LYS A 13 -20.32 20.62 2.31
C LYS A 13 -19.07 19.78 2.04
N MET A 14 -19.16 18.44 2.09
CA MET A 14 -18.01 17.57 1.82
C MET A 14 -18.04 17.08 0.38
N ALA A 15 -16.97 17.38 -0.35
CA ALA A 15 -16.78 16.92 -1.72
C ALA A 15 -16.37 15.44 -1.79
N PHE A 16 -15.72 14.94 -0.74
CA PHE A 16 -15.28 13.56 -0.64
C PHE A 16 -15.81 12.88 0.62
N TRP A 17 -16.15 11.61 0.47
CA TRP A 17 -16.51 10.72 1.55
C TRP A 17 -15.70 9.44 1.47
N VAL A 18 -14.68 9.31 2.32
CA VAL A 18 -13.90 8.07 2.47
C VAL A 18 -14.72 7.07 3.29
N THR A 19 -14.87 5.85 2.80
CA THR A 19 -15.79 4.84 3.37
C THR A 19 -15.09 3.74 4.18
N ASN A 20 -13.85 3.40 3.84
CA ASN A 20 -13.13 2.28 4.47
C ASN A 20 -12.19 2.71 5.61
N HIS A 21 -11.96 4.02 5.78
CA HIS A 21 -11.16 4.58 6.86
C HIS A 21 -11.85 5.75 7.56
N LYS A 22 -11.54 5.96 8.84
CA LYS A 22 -11.99 7.12 9.60
C LYS A 22 -10.87 8.17 9.69
N PRO A 23 -11.17 9.48 9.59
CA PRO A 23 -10.18 10.53 9.84
C PRO A 23 -9.55 10.37 11.23
N GLY A 24 -8.22 10.51 11.29
CA GLY A 24 -7.44 10.37 12.52
C GLY A 24 -7.28 8.94 13.02
N SER A 25 -7.71 7.93 12.25
CA SER A 25 -7.47 6.53 12.62
C SER A 25 -6.01 6.13 12.49
N ILE A 26 -5.61 5.16 13.30
CA ILE A 26 -4.28 4.55 13.27
C ILE A 26 -4.33 3.33 12.35
N VAL A 27 -3.32 3.18 11.51
CA VAL A 27 -3.07 2.03 10.65
C VAL A 27 -1.68 1.45 10.95
N HIS A 28 -1.54 0.15 10.74
CA HIS A 28 -0.34 -0.61 11.13
C HIS A 28 0.44 -1.16 9.93
N TYR A 29 0.09 -0.69 8.73
CA TYR A 29 0.68 -1.10 7.47
C TYR A 29 0.95 0.16 6.62
N PRO A 30 2.05 0.18 5.86
CA PRO A 30 2.57 1.40 5.27
C PRO A 30 1.87 1.80 3.98
N LEU A 31 1.09 0.91 3.36
CA LEU A 31 0.38 1.16 2.10
C LEU A 31 -1.13 1.04 2.32
N VAL A 32 -1.88 2.12 2.16
CA VAL A 32 -3.33 2.13 2.41
C VAL A 32 -4.14 2.27 1.13
N LEU A 33 -5.27 1.58 1.07
CA LEU A 33 -6.31 1.84 0.09
C LEU A 33 -7.29 2.84 0.71
N LEU A 34 -7.51 3.99 0.08
CA LEU A 34 -8.67 4.82 0.39
C LEU A 34 -9.74 4.56 -0.66
N SER A 35 -10.88 4.06 -0.21
CA SER A 35 -12.09 3.91 -1.01
C SER A 35 -13.08 4.98 -0.60
N GLY A 36 -13.79 5.56 -1.55
CA GLY A 36 -14.76 6.59 -1.24
C GLY A 36 -15.63 7.02 -2.40
N VAL A 37 -16.45 8.01 -2.12
CA VAL A 37 -17.34 8.68 -3.08
C VAL A 37 -16.93 10.14 -3.19
N CYS A 38 -16.88 10.67 -4.40
CA CYS A 38 -16.73 12.09 -4.67
C CYS A 38 -18.02 12.61 -5.31
N ARG A 39 -18.42 13.84 -4.94
CA ARG A 39 -19.52 14.53 -5.63
C ARG A 39 -19.03 14.93 -7.02
N SER A 40 -19.33 14.11 -8.01
CA SER A 40 -19.09 14.43 -9.41
C SER A 40 -20.38 14.28 -10.19
N ASP A 41 -20.69 15.32 -10.96
CA ASP A 41 -21.69 15.35 -12.04
C ASP A 41 -21.09 14.89 -13.39
N CYS A 42 -19.78 14.64 -13.43
CA CYS A 42 -19.05 14.26 -14.63
C CYS A 42 -18.75 12.75 -14.66
N SER A 43 -19.12 12.10 -15.77
CA SER A 43 -18.98 10.65 -15.96
C SER A 43 -17.54 10.15 -16.12
N THR A 44 -16.60 11.04 -16.39
CA THR A 44 -15.17 10.74 -16.53
C THR A 44 -14.34 11.81 -15.83
N ALA A 45 -14.02 11.57 -14.56
CA ALA A 45 -13.16 12.44 -13.78
C ALA A 45 -12.08 11.64 -13.05
N SER A 46 -11.01 12.31 -12.61
CA SER A 46 -9.95 11.71 -11.80
C SER A 46 -9.87 12.39 -10.44
N VAL A 47 -9.61 11.61 -9.39
CA VAL A 47 -9.20 12.14 -8.09
C VAL A 47 -7.68 12.20 -8.06
N PHE A 48 -7.16 13.35 -7.68
CA PHE A 48 -5.73 13.57 -7.49
C PHE A 48 -5.39 13.44 -6.01
N VAL A 49 -4.37 12.65 -5.69
CA VAL A 49 -3.99 12.38 -4.30
C VAL A 49 -2.52 12.63 -4.08
N ALA A 50 -2.20 13.33 -3.00
CA ALA A 50 -0.85 13.52 -2.50
C ALA A 50 -0.80 13.28 -0.98
N ASN A 51 0.33 12.76 -0.50
CA ASN A 51 0.64 12.71 0.92
C ASN A 51 1.58 13.87 1.26
N LEU A 52 1.06 14.91 1.92
CA LEU A 52 1.84 16.10 2.25
C LEU A 52 2.95 15.84 3.29
N SER A 53 2.87 14.71 3.98
CA SER A 53 3.87 14.28 4.96
C SER A 53 4.96 13.42 4.33
N GLY A 54 4.81 13.04 3.06
CA GLY A 54 5.74 12.19 2.33
C GLY A 54 6.97 12.91 1.78
N LEU A 55 7.85 12.15 1.10
CA LEU A 55 9.06 12.66 0.46
C LEU A 55 8.78 13.65 -0.69
N CYS A 56 7.61 13.52 -1.33
CA CYS A 56 7.22 14.33 -2.49
C CYS A 56 5.84 14.96 -2.23
N PRO A 57 5.73 15.97 -1.34
CA PRO A 57 4.45 16.54 -0.92
C PRO A 57 3.67 17.22 -2.06
N ASP A 58 4.37 17.70 -3.08
CA ASP A 58 3.76 18.36 -4.25
C ASP A 58 3.38 17.38 -5.37
N HIS A 59 3.68 16.09 -5.22
CA HIS A 59 3.40 15.09 -6.23
C HIS A 59 2.00 14.51 -6.07
N PHE A 60 1.09 14.98 -6.93
CA PHE A 60 -0.28 14.46 -7.02
C PHE A 60 -0.36 13.34 -8.05
N THR A 61 -0.86 12.19 -7.62
CA THR A 61 -1.12 11.04 -8.51
C THR A 61 -2.59 11.05 -8.96
N PRO A 62 -2.87 10.98 -10.28
CA PRO A 62 -4.24 10.87 -10.78
C PRO A 62 -4.76 9.45 -10.65
N TRP A 63 -5.98 9.30 -10.15
CA TRP A 63 -6.69 8.03 -10.05
C TRP A 63 -8.06 8.13 -10.71
N PRO A 64 -8.46 7.15 -11.53
CA PRO A 64 -9.74 7.19 -12.21
C PRO A 64 -10.90 7.12 -11.21
N THR A 65 -11.97 7.86 -11.51
CA THR A 65 -13.26 7.66 -10.86
C THR A 65 -14.19 6.84 -11.73
N ALA A 66 -15.09 6.08 -11.10
CA ALA A 66 -16.15 5.35 -11.78
C ALA A 66 -17.44 5.51 -10.99
N TYR A 67 -18.50 5.99 -11.64
CA TYR A 67 -19.82 6.20 -11.03
C TYR A 67 -19.78 7.05 -9.73
N GLY A 68 -18.95 8.10 -9.72
CA GLY A 68 -18.74 8.96 -8.55
C GLY A 68 -17.97 8.29 -7.41
N ALA A 69 -17.43 7.08 -7.59
CA ALA A 69 -16.59 6.40 -6.63
C ALA A 69 -15.11 6.45 -7.05
N PHE A 70 -14.22 6.38 -6.06
CA PHE A 70 -12.79 6.33 -6.26
C PHE A 70 -12.14 5.26 -5.38
N LYS A 71 -10.98 4.79 -5.84
CA LYS A 71 -10.05 3.95 -5.08
C LYS A 71 -8.65 4.45 -5.36
N VAL A 72 -7.92 4.79 -4.31
CA VAL A 72 -6.57 5.33 -4.40
C VAL A 72 -5.65 4.59 -3.45
N ILE A 73 -4.43 4.30 -3.89
CA ILE A 73 -3.41 3.68 -3.05
C ILE A 73 -2.42 4.76 -2.63
N VAL A 74 -2.14 4.84 -1.34
CA VAL A 74 -1.29 5.88 -0.77
C VAL A 74 -0.22 5.25 0.12
N GLN A 75 1.04 5.60 -0.15
CA GLN A 75 2.17 5.27 0.71
C GLN A 75 2.20 6.24 1.90
N LEU A 76 2.25 5.68 3.11
CA LEU A 76 2.35 6.43 4.36
C LEU A 76 3.78 6.50 4.87
N VAL A 77 4.08 7.57 5.59
CA VAL A 77 5.28 7.75 6.42
C VAL A 77 4.93 7.50 7.88
N ARG A 78 5.90 7.12 8.71
CA ARG A 78 5.66 6.89 10.14
C ARG A 78 5.07 8.14 10.81
N GLY A 79 4.06 7.93 11.65
CA GLY A 79 3.36 9.00 12.36
C GLY A 79 2.23 9.60 11.54
N ARG A 80 2.08 10.94 11.60
CA ARG A 80 0.97 11.67 10.97
C ARG A 80 1.14 11.78 9.47
N ASN A 81 0.08 11.46 8.73
CA ASN A 81 -0.03 11.59 7.28
C ASN A 81 -1.24 12.47 6.91
N ASP A 82 -0.99 13.64 6.36
CA ASP A 82 -2.04 14.53 5.86
C ASP A 82 -2.24 14.30 4.35
N LEU A 83 -3.26 13.51 4.01
CA LEU A 83 -3.55 13.11 2.64
C LEU A 83 -4.51 14.11 2.01
N VAL A 84 -4.14 14.69 0.88
CA VAL A 84 -4.98 15.66 0.17
C VAL A 84 -5.62 15.00 -1.03
N LEU A 85 -6.95 15.00 -1.07
CA LEU A 85 -7.77 14.56 -2.19
C LEU A 85 -8.28 15.80 -2.94
N LYS A 86 -8.07 15.84 -4.25
CA LYS A 86 -8.52 16.91 -5.14
C LYS A 86 -9.35 16.37 -6.30
N HIS A 87 -10.42 17.06 -6.64
CA HIS A 87 -11.34 16.74 -7.72
C HIS A 87 -11.99 18.04 -8.16
N ASP A 88 -11.81 18.43 -9.41
CA ASP A 88 -12.21 19.73 -9.95
C ASP A 88 -11.73 20.92 -9.09
N ARG A 89 -12.65 21.62 -8.42
CA ARG A 89 -12.37 22.78 -7.55
C ARG A 89 -12.34 22.41 -6.07
N ASP A 90 -12.72 21.19 -5.74
CA ASP A 90 -12.82 20.72 -4.38
C ASP A 90 -11.51 20.10 -3.91
N CYS A 91 -11.19 20.36 -2.65
CA CYS A 91 -10.00 19.88 -1.98
C CYS A 91 -10.35 19.49 -0.55
N GLN A 92 -9.93 18.31 -0.13
CA GLN A 92 -10.18 17.82 1.22
C GLN A 92 -8.93 17.13 1.77
N THR A 93 -8.58 17.46 3.01
CA THR A 93 -7.53 16.77 3.77
C THR A 93 -8.14 15.62 4.57
N PHE A 94 -7.51 14.47 4.50
CA PHE A 94 -7.83 13.26 5.24
C PHE A 94 -6.59 12.79 6.00
N THR A 95 -6.62 12.90 7.32
CA THR A 95 -5.47 12.56 8.15
C THR A 95 -5.52 11.09 8.58
N LEU A 96 -4.39 10.39 8.48
CA LEU A 96 -4.16 9.06 9.03
C LEU A 96 -2.88 9.05 9.89
N PHE A 97 -2.79 8.10 10.81
CA PHE A 97 -1.56 7.85 11.59
C PHE A 97 -1.03 6.47 11.26
N PHE A 98 0.22 6.38 10.81
CA PHE A 98 0.88 5.09 10.58
C PHE A 98 1.81 4.75 11.75
N GLU A 99 1.48 3.68 12.45
CA GLU A 99 2.27 3.14 13.57
C GLU A 99 2.65 1.69 13.26
N PRO A 100 3.86 1.42 12.74
CA PRO A 100 4.27 0.06 12.40
C PRO A 100 4.31 -0.83 13.64
N VAL A 101 3.78 -2.05 13.52
CA VAL A 101 3.97 -3.10 14.53
C VAL A 101 5.33 -3.71 14.29
N LEU A 102 6.22 -3.56 15.27
CA LEU A 102 7.60 -4.04 15.14
C LEU A 102 7.65 -5.56 15.31
N HIS A 103 8.64 -6.19 14.67
CA HIS A 103 8.81 -7.65 14.63
C HIS A 103 9.04 -8.27 16.03
N ASN A 104 9.49 -7.49 17.01
CA ASN A 104 9.63 -7.92 18.41
C ASN A 104 8.30 -7.90 19.20
N GLN A 105 7.23 -7.36 18.62
CA GLN A 105 5.91 -7.22 19.26
C GLN A 105 4.90 -8.28 18.78
N CYS A 106 5.20 -9.02 17.71
CA CYS A 106 4.27 -9.97 17.11
C CYS A 106 4.96 -11.07 16.29
N LYS A 107 4.21 -12.09 15.88
CA LYS A 107 4.65 -13.02 14.83
C LYS A 107 4.65 -12.28 13.49
N TYR A 108 5.71 -12.45 12.72
CA TYR A 108 5.90 -11.76 11.46
C TYR A 108 6.29 -12.72 10.33
N VAL A 109 6.11 -12.24 9.10
CA VAL A 109 6.55 -12.89 7.87
C VAL A 109 7.89 -12.27 7.47
N ARG A 110 8.92 -13.13 7.33
CA ARG A 110 10.23 -12.77 6.82
C ARG A 110 10.26 -12.98 5.32
N LEU A 111 10.71 -11.96 4.59
CA LEU A 111 10.88 -12.05 3.14
C LEU A 111 12.31 -12.47 2.83
N VAL A 112 12.45 -13.48 1.97
CA VAL A 112 13.75 -13.99 1.54
C VAL A 112 13.78 -13.97 0.02
N TYR A 113 14.80 -13.34 -0.55
CA TYR A 113 15.14 -13.43 -1.96
C TYR A 113 16.27 -14.43 -2.11
N ILE A 114 15.97 -15.58 -2.70
CA ILE A 114 16.90 -16.70 -2.82
C ILE A 114 17.62 -16.62 -4.17
N THR A 115 18.95 -16.69 -4.14
CA THR A 115 19.82 -16.79 -5.31
C THR A 115 20.62 -18.09 -5.26
N CYS A 116 21.21 -18.51 -6.37
CA CYS A 116 22.19 -19.62 -6.41
C CYS A 116 23.58 -19.03 -6.69
N SER A 117 24.63 -19.67 -6.19
CA SER A 117 26.02 -19.22 -6.38
C SER A 117 26.45 -19.15 -7.86
N ASP A 118 25.90 -20.05 -8.69
CA ASP A 118 26.12 -20.12 -10.13
C ASP A 118 24.95 -19.56 -10.95
N ALA A 119 24.06 -18.78 -10.32
CA ALA A 119 22.91 -18.22 -11.00
C ALA A 119 23.33 -17.35 -12.20
N PRO A 120 22.66 -17.48 -13.36
CA PRO A 120 22.87 -16.58 -14.49
C PRO A 120 22.73 -15.12 -14.05
N GLN A 121 23.52 -14.25 -14.68
CA GLN A 121 23.52 -12.81 -14.39
C GLN A 121 23.76 -12.49 -12.89
N ASN A 122 24.52 -13.35 -12.19
CA ASN A 122 24.90 -13.21 -10.78
C ASN A 122 23.67 -13.08 -9.84
N GLY A 123 22.58 -13.79 -10.14
CA GLY A 123 21.37 -13.76 -9.32
C GLY A 123 20.60 -12.45 -9.42
N SER A 124 20.74 -11.70 -10.51
CA SER A 124 19.90 -10.54 -10.80
C SER A 124 18.42 -10.92 -10.95
N PHE A 125 17.55 -9.94 -10.72
CA PHE A 125 16.12 -10.11 -10.97
C PHE A 125 15.86 -10.37 -12.45
N GLN A 126 14.87 -11.19 -12.76
CA GLN A 126 14.48 -11.46 -14.14
C GLN A 126 13.70 -10.26 -14.69
N GLY A 127 14.18 -9.68 -15.79
CA GLY A 127 13.51 -8.55 -16.45
C GLY A 127 14.16 -8.16 -17.78
N PRO A 128 13.55 -7.22 -18.53
CA PRO A 128 14.11 -6.68 -19.76
C PRO A 128 15.47 -6.01 -19.55
N GLU A 129 16.31 -5.96 -20.59
CA GLU A 129 17.67 -5.37 -20.50
C GLU A 129 17.66 -3.88 -20.17
N GLU A 130 16.58 -3.16 -20.51
CA GLU A 130 16.42 -1.73 -20.25
C GLU A 130 15.97 -1.42 -18.82
N GLU A 131 15.62 -2.44 -18.02
CA GLU A 131 15.17 -2.27 -16.64
C GLU A 131 16.32 -2.48 -15.63
N ASN A 132 16.20 -1.79 -14.48
CA ASN A 132 17.07 -2.08 -13.36
C ASN A 132 16.69 -3.44 -12.74
N CYS A 133 17.51 -4.44 -13.01
CA CYS A 133 17.38 -5.82 -12.53
C CYS A 133 18.34 -6.14 -11.36
N SER A 134 18.92 -5.14 -10.70
CA SER A 134 19.79 -5.39 -9.54
C SER A 134 19.07 -6.12 -8.40
N ILE A 135 19.84 -6.78 -7.53
CA ILE A 135 19.31 -7.42 -6.31
C ILE A 135 18.56 -6.41 -5.43
N GLU A 136 19.03 -5.16 -5.38
CA GLU A 136 18.35 -4.09 -4.65
C GLU A 136 16.97 -3.77 -5.28
N SER A 137 16.90 -3.70 -6.61
CA SER A 137 15.64 -3.53 -7.34
C SER A 137 14.69 -4.70 -7.05
N ALA A 138 15.20 -5.94 -7.04
CA ALA A 138 14.44 -7.13 -6.67
C ALA A 138 13.83 -6.99 -5.27
N CYS A 139 14.66 -6.65 -4.28
CA CYS A 139 14.23 -6.48 -2.89
C CYS A 139 13.17 -5.38 -2.75
N ASN A 140 13.34 -4.25 -3.45
CA ASN A 140 12.36 -3.17 -3.44
C ASN A 140 11.02 -3.59 -4.07
N ARG A 141 11.05 -4.32 -5.20
CA ARG A 141 9.85 -4.84 -5.88
C ARG A 141 9.12 -5.90 -5.03
N ILE A 142 9.86 -6.84 -4.44
CA ILE A 142 9.32 -7.86 -3.52
C ILE A 142 8.70 -7.18 -2.29
N GLY A 143 9.41 -6.24 -1.67
CA GLY A 143 8.92 -5.50 -0.51
C GLY A 143 7.61 -4.76 -0.81
N LEU A 144 7.55 -4.04 -1.94
CA LEU A 144 6.33 -3.37 -2.39
C LEU A 144 5.19 -4.36 -2.67
N GLY A 145 5.47 -5.45 -3.37
CA GLY A 145 4.47 -6.49 -3.66
C GLY A 145 3.85 -7.07 -2.38
N MET A 146 4.66 -7.29 -1.35
CA MET A 146 4.20 -7.78 -0.06
C MET A 146 3.39 -6.74 0.72
N GLN A 147 3.72 -5.46 0.62
CA GLN A 147 2.90 -4.38 1.18
C GLN A 147 1.53 -4.29 0.48
N ILE A 148 1.48 -4.49 -0.85
CA ILE A 148 0.22 -4.58 -1.60
C ILE A 148 -0.61 -5.77 -1.12
N LEU A 149 0.00 -6.94 -0.93
CA LEU A 149 -0.69 -8.12 -0.39
C LEU A 149 -1.20 -7.88 1.04
N GLN A 150 -0.40 -7.23 1.88
CA GLN A 150 -0.78 -6.87 3.24
C GLN A 150 -2.01 -5.96 3.24
N MET A 151 -2.03 -4.92 2.40
CA MET A 151 -3.16 -4.00 2.20
C MET A 151 -4.39 -4.74 1.69
N ALA A 152 -4.26 -5.54 0.63
CA ALA A 152 -5.37 -6.29 0.04
C ALA A 152 -6.00 -7.27 1.04
N MET A 153 -5.18 -7.93 1.85
CA MET A 153 -5.65 -8.78 2.94
C MET A 153 -6.44 -7.99 3.99
N THR A 154 -5.96 -6.81 4.40
CA THR A 154 -6.70 -5.94 5.33
C THR A 154 -8.08 -5.60 4.81
N GLU A 155 -8.18 -5.13 3.57
CA GLU A 155 -9.47 -4.76 2.96
C GLU A 155 -10.40 -5.97 2.82
N THR A 156 -9.87 -7.14 2.47
CA THR A 156 -10.65 -8.37 2.34
C THR A 156 -11.23 -8.83 3.68
N LEU A 157 -10.41 -8.80 4.74
CA LEU A 157 -10.84 -9.18 6.09
C LEU A 157 -11.82 -8.15 6.67
N ALA A 158 -11.59 -6.86 6.42
CA ALA A 158 -12.50 -5.79 6.82
C ALA A 158 -13.88 -5.94 6.16
N ALA A 159 -13.92 -6.18 4.84
CA ALA A 159 -15.14 -6.43 4.08
C ALA A 159 -15.89 -7.68 4.56
N SER A 160 -15.18 -8.66 5.12
CA SER A 160 -15.74 -9.87 5.72
C SER A 160 -16.19 -9.70 7.18
N GLY A 161 -16.08 -8.50 7.75
CA GLY A 161 -16.46 -8.21 9.14
C GLY A 161 -15.44 -8.66 10.21
N ILE A 162 -14.25 -9.13 9.80
CA ILE A 162 -13.17 -9.55 10.70
C ILE A 162 -12.36 -8.35 11.22
N GLY A 163 -12.50 -7.21 10.53
CA GLY A 163 -11.88 -5.93 10.86
C GLY A 163 -10.56 -5.70 10.11
N ASN A 164 -9.91 -4.57 10.40
CA ASN A 164 -8.72 -4.11 9.71
C ASN A 164 -7.47 -4.85 10.24
N LYS A 165 -7.35 -6.14 9.90
CA LYS A 165 -6.23 -7.00 10.31
C LYS A 165 -5.50 -7.53 9.08
N SER A 166 -4.21 -7.78 9.23
CA SER A 166 -3.40 -8.47 8.23
C SER A 166 -2.23 -9.19 8.90
N PHE A 167 -1.43 -9.91 8.13
CA PHE A 167 -0.17 -10.44 8.60
C PHE A 167 0.83 -9.28 8.84
N CYS A 168 1.79 -9.49 9.75
CA CYS A 168 2.85 -8.53 10.01
C CYS A 168 4.08 -8.88 9.16
N LEU A 169 4.70 -7.88 8.54
CA LEU A 169 5.98 -8.04 7.83
C LEU A 169 7.13 -7.67 8.76
N GLU A 170 8.27 -8.35 8.62
CA GLU A 170 9.51 -7.81 9.15
C GLU A 170 9.78 -6.45 8.49
N CYS A 171 9.88 -5.40 9.29
CA CYS A 171 10.07 -4.04 8.80
C CYS A 171 11.07 -3.26 9.66
N THR A 172 11.66 -2.24 9.05
CA THR A 172 12.47 -1.23 9.74
C THR A 172 11.59 -0.33 10.61
N GLU A 173 12.20 0.54 11.43
CA GLU A 173 11.42 1.48 12.24
C GLU A 173 10.57 2.43 11.39
N GLU A 174 11.01 2.73 10.17
CA GLU A 174 10.30 3.55 9.19
C GLU A 174 9.13 2.80 8.50
N GLY A 175 8.98 1.50 8.76
CA GLY A 175 7.95 0.66 8.15
C GLY A 175 8.30 0.13 6.76
N LYS A 176 9.57 0.20 6.34
CA LYS A 176 10.03 -0.43 5.09
C LYS A 176 10.16 -1.93 5.31
N ALA A 177 9.60 -2.75 4.41
CA ALA A 177 9.75 -4.20 4.48
C ALA A 177 11.23 -4.60 4.33
N VAL A 178 11.68 -5.53 5.18
CA VAL A 178 13.04 -6.09 5.12
C VAL A 178 12.99 -7.36 4.26
N VAL A 179 13.81 -7.38 3.22
CA VAL A 179 14.02 -8.55 2.36
C VAL A 179 15.45 -9.02 2.54
N HIS A 180 15.61 -10.27 2.97
CA HIS A 180 16.92 -10.88 3.16
C HIS A 180 17.35 -11.57 1.88
N VAL A 181 18.56 -11.27 1.41
CA VAL A 181 19.15 -11.99 0.28
C VAL A 181 19.83 -13.23 0.85
N PHE A 182 19.46 -14.40 0.34
CA PHE A 182 20.03 -15.67 0.75
C PHE A 182 20.60 -16.38 -0.46
N GLU A 183 21.91 -16.63 -0.43
CA GLU A 183 22.58 -17.44 -1.44
C GLU A 183 22.51 -18.91 -1.04
N SER A 184 21.84 -19.71 -1.86
CA SER A 184 21.68 -21.15 -1.69
C SER A 184 22.96 -21.89 -2.04
N GLU A 185 23.19 -23.02 -1.36
CA GLU A 185 24.25 -23.98 -1.70
C GLU A 185 23.90 -24.82 -2.95
N LEU A 186 22.66 -24.76 -3.42
CA LEU A 186 22.21 -25.45 -4.63
C LEU A 186 22.75 -24.78 -5.90
N HIS A 187 23.03 -25.59 -6.92
CA HIS A 187 23.27 -25.09 -8.26
C HIS A 187 21.96 -24.69 -8.94
N TYR A 188 22.00 -23.65 -9.78
CA TYR A 188 20.83 -23.10 -10.46
C TYR A 188 20.06 -24.15 -11.26
N GLY A 189 20.77 -25.02 -11.98
CA GLY A 189 20.15 -26.11 -12.74
C GLY A 189 19.43 -27.14 -11.86
N GLU A 190 19.97 -27.42 -10.68
CA GLU A 190 19.36 -28.31 -9.70
C GLU A 190 18.11 -27.67 -9.10
N ALA A 191 18.21 -26.40 -8.67
CA ALA A 191 17.09 -25.64 -8.12
C ALA A 191 15.92 -25.54 -9.10
N CYS A 192 16.18 -25.38 -10.41
CA CYS A 192 15.13 -25.37 -11.44
C CYS A 192 14.49 -26.74 -11.70
N ALA A 193 15.19 -27.83 -11.37
CA ALA A 193 14.69 -29.20 -11.57
C ALA A 193 13.90 -29.74 -10.37
N MET A 194 14.00 -29.08 -9.21
CA MET A 194 13.28 -29.46 -7.99
C MET A 194 11.77 -29.31 -8.13
N THR A 195 11.03 -30.22 -7.52
CA THR A 195 9.57 -30.16 -7.41
C THR A 195 9.15 -29.56 -6.07
N SER A 196 7.85 -29.28 -5.93
CA SER A 196 7.28 -28.77 -4.67
C SER A 196 7.47 -29.71 -3.46
N GLU A 197 7.78 -30.99 -3.69
CA GLU A 197 8.02 -31.98 -2.62
C GLU A 197 9.47 -31.97 -2.13
N ASP A 198 10.38 -31.38 -2.90
CA ASP A 198 11.83 -31.33 -2.62
C ASP A 198 12.25 -30.05 -1.87
N ILE A 199 11.33 -29.08 -1.72
CA ILE A 199 11.51 -27.76 -1.06
C ILE A 199 11.00 -27.81 0.38
#